data_AF-A0A7T1AZ89-F1
#
_entry.id   AF-A0A7T1AZ89-F1
#
_cell.length_a   1.000
_cell.length_b   1.000
_cell.length_c   1.000
_cell.angle_alpha   90.00
_cell.angle_beta   90.00
_cell.angle_gamma   90.00
#
_symmetry.space_group_name_H-M   'P 1'
#
loop_
_entity.id
_entity.type
_entity.pdbx_description
1 polymer ?
#
loop_
_entity_poly.entity_id
_entity_poly.type
_entity_poly.pdbx_seq_one_letter_code
_entity_poly.pdbx_strand_id
1 'polypeptide(L)'
;MEVSYNKNNDGVSQTIITLINAHVSTVFHYLSTTEGIQQWFPQLVIEERKQQGKMQFVMDEETANETMTITDFVEDKVIGYTWDIGNVKFNLQQQDNQTSLTFTEYLPFEFPHIALDFTGWQFQIENVTQLIESGTSLDQQQMDFEARQQQVISALDLER
;
A
#
# COMPACT_ATOMS: atom_id res chain seq x y z
N MET A 1 -2.98 13.02 -6.10
CA MET A 1 -3.28 12.03 -5.05
C MET A 1 -4.09 12.70 -3.96
N GLU A 2 -5.17 12.06 -3.52
CA GLU A 2 -6.01 12.52 -2.41
C GLU A 2 -5.85 11.53 -1.25
N VAL A 3 -5.69 12.04 -0.03
CA VAL A 3 -5.57 11.23 1.18
C VAL A 3 -6.63 11.67 2.18
N SER A 4 -7.31 10.69 2.76
CA SER A 4 -8.29 10.91 3.83
C SER A 4 -8.07 9.92 4.96
N TYR A 5 -8.46 10.32 6.16
CA TYR A 5 -8.27 9.53 7.37
C TYR A 5 -9.61 9.30 8.07
N ASN A 6 -9.75 8.17 8.73
CA ASN A 6 -10.86 7.86 9.61
C ASN A 6 -10.34 7.25 10.91
N LYS A 7 -11.03 7.56 12.01
CA LYS A 7 -10.78 7.02 13.35
C LYS A 7 -12.08 6.43 13.87
N ASN A 8 -12.01 5.23 14.41
CA ASN A 8 -13.12 4.59 15.11
C ASN A 8 -12.66 4.16 16.52
N ASN A 9 -13.45 3.32 17.20
CA ASN A 9 -13.13 2.90 18.57
C ASN A 9 -11.98 1.88 18.64
N ASP A 10 -11.71 1.17 17.55
CA ASP A 10 -10.81 0.02 17.50
C ASP A 10 -9.47 0.37 16.80
N GLY A 11 -9.44 1.44 16.02
CA GLY A 11 -8.25 1.87 15.32
C GLY A 11 -8.47 3.04 14.37
N VAL A 12 -7.59 3.13 13.39
CA VAL A 12 -7.58 4.17 12.35
C VAL A 12 -7.43 3.56 10.97
N SER A 13 -7.86 4.30 9.96
CA SER A 13 -7.62 3.94 8.57
C SER A 13 -7.23 5.14 7.76
N GLN A 14 -6.41 4.93 6.73
CA GLN A 14 -6.23 5.88 5.65
C GLN A 14 -6.82 5.36 4.34
N THR A 15 -7.30 6.27 3.52
CA THR A 15 -7.69 6.01 2.13
C THR A 15 -6.94 6.95 1.22
N ILE A 16 -6.25 6.38 0.24
CA ILE A 16 -5.48 7.09 -0.78
C ILE A 16 -6.15 6.83 -2.13
N ILE A 17 -6.50 7.90 -2.84
CA ILE A 17 -7.07 7.83 -4.18
C ILE A 17 -6.13 8.50 -5.17
N THR A 18 -5.79 7.80 -6.25
CA THR A 18 -4.99 8.34 -7.34
C THR A 18 -5.45 7.81 -8.70
N LEU A 19 -5.12 8.54 -9.75
CA LEU A 19 -5.30 8.12 -11.14
C LEU A 19 -3.93 7.78 -11.70
N ILE A 20 -3.86 6.67 -12.42
CA ILE A 20 -2.63 6.16 -13.06
C ILE A 20 -2.89 6.10 -14.56
N ASN A 21 -2.02 6.70 -15.36
CA ASN A 21 -2.06 6.72 -16.82
C ASN A 21 -1.64 5.38 -17.44
N ALA A 22 -2.29 4.29 -17.02
CA ALA A 22 -2.07 2.94 -17.50
C ALA A 22 -3.38 2.14 -17.48
N HIS A 23 -3.43 1.10 -18.30
CA HIS A 23 -4.51 0.12 -18.27
C HIS A 23 -4.48 -0.69 -16.97
N VAL A 24 -5.64 -1.10 -16.49
CA VAL A 24 -5.83 -1.75 -15.18
C VAL A 24 -5.01 -3.02 -15.05
N SER A 25 -4.86 -3.79 -16.13
CA SER A 25 -4.03 -5.01 -16.13
C SER A 25 -2.55 -4.72 -15.89
N THR A 26 -2.05 -3.58 -16.37
CA THR A 26 -0.68 -3.13 -16.09
C THR A 26 -0.56 -2.76 -14.61
N VAL A 27 -1.49 -1.95 -14.09
CA VAL A 27 -1.48 -1.56 -12.68
C VAL A 27 -1.59 -2.80 -11.78
N PHE A 28 -2.50 -3.72 -12.09
CA PHE A 28 -2.71 -4.95 -11.33
C PHE A 28 -1.47 -5.86 -11.36
N HIS A 29 -0.73 -5.91 -12.46
CA HIS A 29 0.55 -6.63 -12.52
C HIS A 29 1.53 -6.09 -11.47
N TYR A 30 1.72 -4.77 -11.41
CA TYR A 30 2.61 -4.13 -10.43
C TYR A 30 2.19 -4.35 -8.97
N LEU A 31 0.90 -4.62 -8.70
CA LEU A 31 0.38 -4.81 -7.35
C LEU A 31 0.24 -6.28 -6.94
N SER A 32 0.16 -7.22 -7.90
CA SER A 32 -0.28 -8.60 -7.66
C SER A 32 0.65 -9.69 -8.16
N THR A 33 1.81 -9.36 -8.74
CA THR A 33 2.86 -10.34 -9.05
C THR A 33 4.15 -9.99 -8.32
N THR A 34 4.98 -11.00 -8.05
CA THR A 34 6.31 -10.80 -7.44
C THR A 34 7.18 -9.90 -8.32
N GLU A 35 7.19 -10.13 -9.64
CA GLU A 35 7.97 -9.33 -10.59
C GLU A 35 7.53 -7.87 -10.64
N GLY A 36 6.24 -7.60 -10.38
CA GLY A 36 5.67 -6.26 -10.36
C GLY A 36 5.94 -5.56 -9.03
N ILE A 37 5.56 -6.19 -7.92
CA ILE A 37 5.59 -5.57 -6.59
C ILE A 37 7.02 -5.27 -6.14
N GLN A 38 7.99 -6.13 -6.47
CA GLN A 38 9.38 -5.93 -6.07
C GLN A 38 10.06 -4.73 -6.74
N GLN A 39 9.47 -4.15 -7.79
CA GLN A 39 10.04 -2.95 -8.42
C GLN A 39 9.86 -1.68 -7.58
N TRP A 40 8.89 -1.67 -6.66
CA TRP A 40 8.62 -0.53 -5.79
C TRP A 40 8.59 -0.91 -4.31
N PHE A 41 8.30 -2.17 -3.99
CA PHE A 41 8.36 -2.74 -2.64
C PHE A 41 9.16 -4.06 -2.62
N PRO A 42 10.50 -4.01 -2.66
CA PRO A 42 11.37 -5.19 -2.88
C PRO A 42 11.21 -6.32 -1.86
N GLN A 43 10.76 -6.00 -0.64
CA GLN A 43 10.60 -6.94 0.47
C GLN A 43 9.37 -7.84 0.32
N LEU A 44 8.45 -7.52 -0.60
CA LEU A 44 7.22 -8.31 -0.79
C LEU A 44 7.39 -9.38 -1.86
N VAL A 45 6.98 -10.60 -1.53
CA VAL A 45 6.94 -11.74 -2.44
C VAL A 45 5.54 -12.34 -2.45
N ILE A 46 4.98 -12.59 -3.63
CA ILE A 46 3.66 -13.21 -3.79
C ILE A 46 3.85 -14.68 -4.13
N GLU A 47 3.41 -15.57 -3.24
CA GLU A 47 3.55 -17.03 -3.41
C GLU A 47 2.33 -17.63 -4.13
N GLU A 48 1.11 -17.26 -3.69
CA GLU A 48 -0.14 -17.81 -4.24
C GLU A 48 -1.13 -16.69 -4.57
N ARG A 49 -1.32 -16.38 -5.86
CA ARG A 49 -2.24 -15.32 -6.37
C ARG A 49 -3.72 -15.76 -6.31
N LYS A 50 -4.28 -15.89 -5.11
CA LYS A 50 -5.70 -16.22 -4.88
C LYS A 50 -6.13 -15.76 -3.49
N GLN A 51 -7.43 -15.70 -3.26
CA GLN A 51 -7.97 -15.50 -1.91
C GLN A 51 -7.52 -16.64 -0.99
N GLN A 52 -7.11 -16.31 0.24
CA GLN A 52 -6.42 -17.20 1.19
C GLN A 52 -5.05 -17.70 0.69
N GLY A 53 -4.53 -17.12 -0.39
CA GLY A 53 -3.15 -17.31 -0.82
C GLY A 53 -2.17 -16.62 0.12
N LYS A 54 -0.88 -16.89 -0.08
CA LYS A 54 0.19 -16.43 0.79
C LYS A 54 1.07 -15.39 0.10
N MET A 55 1.58 -14.49 0.92
CA MET A 55 2.63 -13.55 0.60
C MET A 55 3.70 -13.60 1.71
N GLN A 56 4.91 -13.19 1.40
CA GLN A 56 5.99 -13.08 2.37
C GLN A 56 6.51 -11.64 2.41
N PHE A 57 6.78 -11.16 3.62
CA PHE A 57 7.61 -9.99 3.85
C PHE A 57 9.01 -10.46 4.24
N VAL A 58 9.99 -10.15 3.39
CA VAL A 58 11.39 -10.55 3.53
C VAL A 58 12.18 -9.37 4.07
N MET A 59 12.50 -9.39 5.37
CA MET A 59 13.31 -8.35 6.02
C MET A 59 14.78 -8.41 5.56
N ASP A 60 15.37 -9.60 5.60
CA ASP A 60 16.68 -9.94 5.05
C ASP A 60 16.75 -11.47 4.84
N GLU A 61 17.80 -11.96 4.17
CA GLU A 61 17.95 -13.40 3.90
C GLU A 61 18.25 -14.25 5.16
N GLU A 62 18.63 -13.60 6.27
CA GLU A 62 19.09 -14.28 7.50
C GLU A 62 18.00 -14.36 8.59
N THR A 63 16.93 -13.57 8.46
CA THR A 63 15.86 -13.41 9.45
C THR A 63 14.58 -14.12 8.99
N ALA A 64 13.70 -14.46 9.94
CA ALA A 64 12.42 -15.08 9.63
C ALA A 64 11.55 -14.17 8.76
N ASN A 65 11.10 -14.69 7.62
CA ASN A 65 10.09 -14.03 6.79
C ASN A 65 8.75 -14.01 7.52
N GLU A 66 8.04 -12.89 7.43
CA GLU A 66 6.67 -12.81 7.93
C GLU A 66 5.70 -13.27 6.84
N THR A 67 4.90 -14.29 7.17
CA THR A 67 3.86 -14.77 6.26
C THR A 67 2.61 -13.92 6.40
N MET A 68 2.17 -13.38 5.27
CA MET A 68 0.96 -12.59 5.13
C MET A 68 -0.09 -13.38 4.33
N THR A 69 -1.37 -13.12 4.57
CA THR A 69 -2.48 -13.79 3.88
C THR A 69 -3.20 -12.84 2.95
N ILE A 70 -3.45 -13.26 1.70
CA ILE A 70 -4.29 -12.54 0.75
C ILE A 70 -5.75 -12.69 1.17
N THR A 71 -6.37 -11.59 1.61
CA THR A 71 -7.73 -11.54 2.13
C THR A 71 -8.77 -11.37 1.03
N ASP A 72 -8.41 -10.64 -0.04
CA ASP A 72 -9.24 -10.39 -1.21
C ASP A 72 -8.41 -10.57 -2.49
N PHE A 73 -8.96 -11.26 -3.50
CA PHE A 73 -8.32 -11.36 -4.81
C PHE A 73 -9.36 -11.45 -5.91
N VAL A 74 -9.38 -10.45 -6.79
CA VAL A 74 -10.17 -10.42 -8.02
C VAL A 74 -9.27 -9.85 -9.11
N GLU A 75 -8.95 -10.66 -10.13
CA GLU A 75 -8.04 -10.26 -11.23
C GLU A 75 -8.48 -8.91 -11.82
N ASP A 76 -7.50 -8.03 -12.02
CA ASP A 76 -7.66 -6.67 -12.57
C ASP A 76 -8.62 -5.77 -11.78
N LYS A 77 -8.90 -6.07 -10.51
CA LYS A 77 -9.83 -5.29 -9.69
C LYS A 77 -9.39 -5.13 -8.25
N VAL A 78 -9.06 -6.21 -7.56
CA VAL A 78 -8.85 -6.16 -6.11
C VAL A 78 -7.71 -7.07 -5.71
N ILE A 79 -6.81 -6.53 -4.88
CA ILE A 79 -5.91 -7.32 -4.05
C ILE A 79 -5.89 -6.73 -2.65
N GLY A 80 -6.12 -7.55 -1.64
CA GLY A 80 -6.00 -7.16 -0.24
C GLY A 80 -5.28 -8.23 0.55
N TYR A 81 -4.56 -7.83 1.59
CA TYR A 81 -3.79 -8.74 2.43
C TYR A 81 -3.63 -8.21 3.86
N THR A 82 -3.33 -9.11 4.78
CA THR A 82 -2.96 -8.78 6.16
C THR A 82 -1.67 -7.97 6.17
N TRP A 83 -1.55 -6.99 7.07
CA TRP A 83 -0.36 -6.15 7.23
C TRP A 83 -0.05 -6.05 8.73
N ASP A 84 0.86 -6.89 9.22
CA ASP A 84 1.04 -7.11 10.66
C ASP A 84 -0.33 -7.42 11.33
N ILE A 85 -0.70 -6.70 12.40
CA ILE A 85 -2.01 -6.75 13.06
C ILE A 85 -3.10 -5.92 12.36
N GLY A 86 -2.78 -5.27 11.23
CA GLY A 86 -3.70 -4.51 10.38
C GLY A 86 -3.99 -5.18 9.03
N ASN A 87 -4.47 -4.39 8.08
CA ASN A 87 -4.76 -4.86 6.73
C ASN A 87 -4.68 -3.74 5.70
N VAL A 88 -4.29 -4.10 4.48
CA VAL A 88 -4.29 -3.21 3.32
C VAL A 88 -5.12 -3.77 2.18
N LYS A 89 -5.65 -2.89 1.34
CA LYS A 89 -6.47 -3.25 0.19
C LYS A 89 -6.31 -2.26 -0.94
N PHE A 90 -6.09 -2.79 -2.13
CA PHE A 90 -6.04 -2.07 -3.40
C PHE A 90 -7.31 -2.40 -4.17
N ASN A 91 -8.04 -1.37 -4.57
CA ASN A 91 -9.19 -1.48 -5.47
C ASN A 91 -8.92 -0.66 -6.73
N LEU A 92 -9.06 -1.30 -7.88
CA LEU A 92 -8.79 -0.74 -9.19
C LEU A 92 -10.08 -0.62 -9.99
N GLN A 93 -10.24 0.52 -10.63
CA GLN A 93 -11.31 0.78 -11.57
C GLN A 93 -10.74 1.38 -12.85
N GLN A 94 -10.88 0.67 -13.98
CA GLN A 94 -10.58 1.22 -15.29
C GLN A 94 -11.47 2.44 -15.57
N GLN A 95 -10.86 3.54 -15.99
CA GLN A 95 -11.50 4.77 -16.44
C GLN A 95 -10.92 5.16 -17.80
N ASP A 96 -11.57 4.77 -18.89
CA ASP A 96 -11.10 4.99 -20.26
C ASP A 96 -9.65 4.54 -20.48
N ASN A 97 -8.68 5.46 -20.56
CA ASN A 97 -7.26 5.19 -20.75
C ASN A 97 -6.43 5.25 -19.44
N GLN A 98 -7.09 5.43 -18.30
CA GLN A 98 -6.49 5.55 -16.97
C GLN A 98 -7.07 4.49 -16.03
N THR A 99 -6.41 4.26 -14.91
CA THR A 99 -6.92 3.41 -13.83
C THR A 99 -7.00 4.24 -12.57
N SER A 100 -8.18 4.26 -11.94
CA SER A 100 -8.32 4.76 -10.58
C SER A 100 -7.90 3.67 -9.60
N LEU A 101 -6.93 4.01 -8.74
CA LEU A 101 -6.52 3.20 -7.61
C LEU A 101 -7.07 3.83 -6.34
N THR A 102 -7.84 3.05 -5.58
CA THR A 102 -8.19 3.31 -4.18
C THR A 102 -7.42 2.35 -3.30
N PHE A 103 -6.47 2.87 -2.54
CA PHE A 103 -5.78 2.13 -1.49
C PHE A 103 -6.44 2.43 -0.15
N THR A 104 -6.69 1.40 0.64
CA THR A 104 -7.17 1.51 2.02
C THR A 104 -6.26 0.72 2.93
N GLU A 105 -5.88 1.34 4.04
CA GLU A 105 -5.15 0.70 5.11
C GLU A 105 -5.92 0.87 6.40
N TYR A 106 -5.99 -0.17 7.22
CA TYR A 106 -6.48 -0.11 8.59
C TYR A 106 -5.42 -0.62 9.54
N LEU A 107 -5.20 0.13 10.62
CA LEU A 107 -4.31 -0.22 11.72
C LEU A 107 -5.08 -0.09 13.04
N PRO A 108 -5.09 -1.14 13.88
CA PRO A 108 -5.64 -1.04 15.23
C PRO A 108 -4.75 -0.14 16.12
N PHE A 109 -5.29 0.40 17.23
CA PHE A 109 -4.51 1.32 18.09
C PHE A 109 -3.31 0.65 18.77
N GLU A 110 -3.32 -0.67 18.89
CA GLU A 110 -2.18 -1.46 19.37
C GLU A 110 -0.98 -1.44 18.40
N PHE A 111 -1.19 -1.01 17.15
CA PHE A 111 -0.13 -0.94 16.16
C PHE A 111 0.85 0.19 16.50
N PRO A 112 2.15 -0.10 16.62
CA PRO A 112 3.14 0.92 16.93
C PRO A 112 3.39 1.82 15.72
N HIS A 113 3.66 3.11 15.94
CA HIS A 113 4.09 4.02 14.86
C HIS A 113 3.11 4.18 13.68
N ILE A 114 1.80 4.19 13.92
CA ILE A 114 0.74 4.42 12.91
C ILE A 114 1.09 5.52 11.90
N ALA A 115 1.57 6.68 12.38
CA ALA A 115 1.91 7.79 11.49
C ALA A 115 3.06 7.46 10.54
N LEU A 116 4.07 6.72 11.01
CA LEU A 116 5.19 6.27 10.20
C LEU A 116 4.70 5.34 9.09
N ASP A 117 3.92 4.32 9.44
CA ASP A 117 3.40 3.33 8.48
C ASP A 117 2.50 4.01 7.43
N PHE A 118 1.58 4.87 7.88
CA PHE A 118 0.71 5.61 6.97
C PHE A 118 1.50 6.43 5.94
N THR A 119 2.53 7.15 6.38
CA THR A 119 3.38 7.92 5.47
C THR A 119 4.26 7.06 4.59
N GLY A 120 4.68 5.88 5.06
CA GLY A 120 5.37 4.88 4.26
C GLY A 120 4.51 4.41 3.09
N TRP A 121 3.25 4.04 3.34
CA TRP A 121 2.32 3.69 2.27
C TRP A 121 2.02 4.85 1.33
N GLN A 122 1.87 6.08 1.84
CA GLN A 122 1.71 7.26 0.99
C GLN A 122 2.89 7.42 0.02
N PHE A 123 4.13 7.27 0.50
CA PHE A 123 5.30 7.24 -0.39
C PHE A 123 5.20 6.12 -1.41
N GLN A 124 4.88 4.90 -0.98
CA GLN A 124 4.86 3.75 -1.86
C GLN A 124 3.80 3.84 -2.96
N ILE A 125 2.62 4.39 -2.66
CA ILE A 125 1.57 4.64 -3.65
C ILE A 125 2.00 5.72 -4.66
N GLU A 126 2.66 6.78 -4.22
CA GLU A 126 3.25 7.77 -5.14
C GLU A 126 4.36 7.15 -6.01
N ASN A 127 5.22 6.33 -5.40
CA ASN A 127 6.35 5.69 -6.05
C ASN A 127 5.91 4.71 -7.14
N VAL A 128 4.96 3.82 -6.85
CA VAL A 128 4.45 2.86 -7.85
C VAL A 128 3.69 3.59 -8.96
N THR A 129 2.97 4.67 -8.64
CA THR A 129 2.29 5.49 -9.65
C THR A 129 3.31 6.09 -10.62
N GLN A 130 4.36 6.75 -10.11
CA GLN A 130 5.43 7.33 -10.92
C GLN A 130 6.15 6.25 -11.74
N LEU A 131 6.48 5.12 -11.11
CA LEU A 131 7.17 4.01 -11.77
C LEU A 131 6.38 3.48 -12.96
N ILE A 132 5.06 3.29 -12.81
CA ILE A 132 4.20 2.82 -13.90
C ILE A 132 4.14 3.83 -15.05
N GLU A 133 4.06 5.12 -14.75
CA GLU A 133 3.86 6.17 -15.75
C GLU A 133 5.14 6.58 -16.48
N SER A 134 6.26 6.65 -15.78
CA SER A 134 7.53 7.17 -16.32
C SER A 134 8.65 6.13 -16.39
N GLY A 135 8.48 4.96 -15.79
CA GLY A 135 9.54 3.94 -15.69
C GLY A 135 10.64 4.28 -14.70
N THR A 136 10.43 5.26 -13.80
CA THR A 136 11.43 5.69 -12.81
C THR A 136 10.84 5.78 -11.42
N SER A 137 11.56 5.29 -10.41
CA SER A 137 11.14 5.38 -9.00
C SER A 137 11.37 6.78 -8.42
N LEU A 138 10.61 7.12 -7.38
CA LEU A 138 10.83 8.34 -6.60
C LEU A 138 12.06 8.21 -5.71
N ASP A 139 12.74 9.34 -5.50
CA ASP A 139 13.81 9.45 -4.52
C ASP A 139 13.20 9.73 -3.14
N GLN A 140 13.32 8.73 -2.25
CA GLN A 140 12.79 8.81 -0.90
C GLN A 140 13.38 9.99 -0.10
N GLN A 141 14.60 10.44 -0.42
CA GLN A 141 15.24 11.57 0.27
C GLN A 141 14.56 12.91 0.00
N GLN A 142 13.75 13.00 -1.07
CA GLN A 142 13.03 14.21 -1.44
C GLN A 142 11.70 14.36 -0.69
N MET A 143 11.28 13.33 0.03
CA MET A 143 10.04 13.36 0.79
C MET A 143 10.26 13.85 2.22
N ASP A 144 9.51 14.88 2.60
CA ASP A 144 9.45 15.36 3.98
C ASP A 144 8.54 14.45 4.82
N PHE A 145 9.08 13.30 5.26
CA PHE A 145 8.38 12.34 6.10
C PHE A 145 7.95 12.94 7.44
N GLU A 146 8.74 13.85 8.01
CA GLU A 146 8.42 14.48 9.29
C GLU A 146 7.15 15.32 9.16
N ALA A 147 7.07 16.17 8.13
CA ALA A 147 5.88 16.99 7.87
C ALA A 147 4.63 16.12 7.60
N ARG A 148 4.76 15.04 6.81
CA ARG A 148 3.64 14.12 6.55
C ARG A 148 3.19 13.39 7.81
N GLN A 149 4.12 12.94 8.65
CA GLN A 149 3.78 12.29 9.92
C GLN A 149 3.04 13.25 10.85
N GLN A 150 3.47 14.51 10.94
CA GLN A 150 2.76 15.52 11.73
C GLN A 150 1.34 15.77 11.19
N GLN A 151 1.13 15.72 9.87
CA GLN A 151 -0.22 15.83 9.29
C GLN A 151 -1.10 14.64 9.69
N VAL A 152 -0.58 13.41 9.63
CA VAL A 152 -1.31 12.20 10.07
C VAL A 152 -1.67 12.31 11.55
N ILE A 153 -0.70 12.63 12.41
CA ILE A 153 -0.90 12.79 13.86
C ILE A 153 -1.98 13.83 14.15
N SER A 154 -1.90 14.99 13.49
CA SER A 154 -2.86 16.08 13.70
C SER A 154 -4.26 15.73 13.19
N ALA A 155 -4.37 15.04 12.04
CA ALA A 155 -5.66 14.68 11.46
C ALA A 155 -6.40 13.60 12.25
N LEU A 156 -5.66 12.71 12.92
CA LEU A 156 -6.19 11.58 13.68
C LEU A 156 -6.21 11.81 15.20
N ASP A 157 -5.69 12.95 15.67
CA ASP A 157 -5.53 13.25 17.09
C ASP A 157 -4.84 12.09 17.82
N LEU A 158 -3.66 11.70 17.30
CA LEU A 158 -2.83 10.66 17.88
C LEU A 158 -1.91 11.27 18.93
N GLU A 159 -1.67 10.54 20.02
CA GLU A 159 -0.64 10.93 20.97
C GLU A 159 0.75 10.82 20.31
N ARG A 160 1.64 11.77 20.63
CA ARG A 160 3.00 11.85 20.05
C ARG A 160 3.96 10.85 20.68
#